data_AF-A0A0N1JXC7-F1
#
_entry.id   AF-A0A0N1JXC7-F1
#
_cell.length_a   1.000
_cell.length_b   1.000
_cell.length_c   1.000
_cell.angle_alpha   90.00
_cell.angle_beta   90.00
_cell.angle_gamma   90.00
#
_symmetry.space_group_name_H-M   'P 1'
#
loop_
_entity.id
_entity.type
_entity.pdbx_description
1 polymer ?
#
loop_
_entity_poly.entity_id
_entity_poly.type
_entity_poly.pdbx_seq_one_letter_code
_entity_poly.pdbx_strand_id
1 'polypeptide(L)'
;MQEGPKSAFFDLPEPRRVLLGEYPLWDEALALVNRDLAVTLPDQGLLQLMGLPPCNEGEPENVYMALANGEWHGNVLEPDSADDPVLALMAVADAAQETVTECVWQAWPLCGEHGLGMHPREADGQPSWWCAGGNRQGPAHIRVAVGGLDSLVRPRRPHRKRRGEG
;
A
#
# COMPACT_ATOMS: atom_id res chain seq x y z
N MET A 1 21.01 -2.44 48.90
CA MET A 1 21.17 -2.91 47.52
C MET A 1 20.54 -4.28 47.43
N GLN A 2 19.41 -4.39 46.74
CA GLN A 2 18.82 -5.63 46.25
C GLN A 2 17.77 -5.17 45.24
N GLU A 3 18.17 -5.20 43.98
CA GLU A 3 17.30 -4.87 42.85
C GLU A 3 16.29 -5.99 42.69
N GLY A 4 15.00 -5.63 42.60
CA GLY A 4 13.92 -6.58 42.35
C GLY A 4 14.05 -7.21 40.95
N PRO A 5 13.37 -8.34 40.70
CA PRO A 5 13.50 -9.05 39.44
C PRO A 5 13.02 -8.14 38.30
N LYS A 6 13.95 -7.80 37.39
CA LYS A 6 13.62 -7.25 36.07
C LYS A 6 12.63 -8.22 35.44
N SER A 7 11.41 -7.73 35.26
CA SER A 7 10.38 -8.42 34.52
C SER A 7 10.96 -8.89 33.18
N ALA A 8 10.90 -10.20 32.94
CA ALA A 8 11.02 -10.77 31.62
C ALA A 8 9.78 -10.37 30.82
N PHE A 9 9.70 -9.10 30.44
CA PHE A 9 8.90 -8.70 29.30
C PHE A 9 9.60 -9.36 28.11
N PHE A 10 8.87 -10.22 27.40
CA PHE A 10 9.32 -10.84 26.15
C PHE A 10 10.12 -9.81 25.34
N ASP A 11 11.41 -10.06 25.11
CA ASP A 11 12.23 -9.27 24.18
C ASP A 11 11.66 -9.55 22.78
N LEU A 12 10.58 -8.85 22.44
CA LEU A 12 10.03 -8.89 21.10
C LEU A 12 11.10 -8.30 20.19
N PRO A 13 11.47 -9.01 19.11
CA PRO A 13 12.50 -8.54 18.22
C PRO A 13 12.13 -7.16 17.67
N GLU A 14 13.08 -6.22 17.72
CA GLU A 14 12.83 -4.86 17.27
C GLU A 14 12.59 -4.86 15.75
N PRO A 15 11.46 -4.29 15.28
CA PRO A 15 11.21 -4.10 13.86
C PRO A 15 12.31 -3.25 13.24
N ARG A 16 12.79 -3.65 12.06
CA ARG A 16 13.76 -2.90 11.28
C ARG A 16 13.16 -2.43 9.97
N ARG A 17 13.66 -1.32 9.46
CA ARG A 17 13.39 -0.94 8.07
C ARG A 17 14.18 -1.85 7.13
N VAL A 18 13.51 -2.39 6.12
CA VAL A 18 14.17 -3.13 5.05
C VAL A 18 14.88 -2.15 4.12
N LEU A 19 16.13 -2.44 3.77
CA LEU A 19 16.92 -1.61 2.88
C LEU A 19 16.55 -1.85 1.41
N LEU A 20 16.65 -0.80 0.61
CA LEU A 20 16.47 -0.88 -0.83
C LEU A 20 17.47 -1.89 -1.43
N GLY A 21 16.96 -2.80 -2.26
CA GLY A 21 17.73 -3.85 -2.92
C GLY A 21 17.75 -5.18 -2.17
N GLU A 22 17.23 -5.27 -0.94
CA GLU A 22 17.01 -6.56 -0.27
C GLU A 22 15.92 -7.38 -0.97
N TYR A 23 14.87 -6.70 -1.47
CA TYR A 23 13.78 -7.31 -2.25
C TYR A 23 13.47 -6.46 -3.50
N PRO A 24 14.25 -6.58 -4.58
CA PRO A 24 14.16 -5.68 -5.73
C PRO A 24 12.77 -5.60 -6.37
N LEU A 25 12.06 -6.73 -6.50
CA LEU A 25 10.71 -6.73 -7.09
C LEU A 25 9.67 -6.11 -6.15
N TRP A 26 9.81 -6.28 -4.84
CA TRP A 26 8.97 -5.56 -3.88
C TRP A 26 9.29 -4.06 -3.86
N ASP A 27 10.54 -3.65 -4.04
CA ASP A 27 10.91 -2.24 -4.16
C ASP A 27 10.27 -1.59 -5.40
N GLU A 28 10.31 -2.27 -6.55
CA GLU A 28 9.67 -1.83 -7.78
C GLU A 28 8.15 -1.75 -7.63
N ALA A 29 7.54 -2.78 -7.03
CA ALA A 29 6.12 -2.80 -6.71
C ALA A 29 5.72 -1.68 -5.75
N LEU A 30 6.52 -1.46 -4.70
CA LEU A 30 6.32 -0.41 -3.72
C LEU A 30 6.38 0.97 -4.38
N ALA A 31 7.28 1.18 -5.32
CA ALA A 31 7.34 2.44 -6.08
C ALA A 31 6.04 2.70 -6.85
N LEU A 32 5.44 1.66 -7.46
CA LEU A 32 4.15 1.77 -8.15
C LEU A 32 3.02 2.16 -7.19
N VAL A 33 2.89 1.42 -6.09
CA VAL A 33 1.87 1.68 -5.06
C VAL A 33 2.04 3.07 -4.43
N ASN A 34 3.28 3.50 -4.20
CA ASN A 34 3.58 4.82 -3.67
C ASN A 34 3.24 5.97 -4.63
N ARG A 35 3.25 5.75 -5.95
CA ARG A 35 2.72 6.74 -6.91
C ARG A 35 1.23 6.95 -6.72
N ASP A 36 0.49 5.87 -6.57
CA ASP A 36 -0.95 5.91 -6.32
C ASP A 36 -1.29 6.57 -4.97
N LEU A 37 -0.52 6.23 -3.93
CA LEU A 37 -0.67 6.83 -2.61
C LEU A 37 -0.40 8.34 -2.66
N ALA A 38 0.70 8.78 -3.29
CA ALA A 38 1.05 10.19 -3.36
C ALA A 38 -0.03 11.06 -4.05
N VAL A 39 -0.81 10.47 -4.96
CA VAL A 39 -1.90 11.16 -5.65
C VAL A 39 -3.18 11.21 -4.82
N THR A 40 -3.46 10.15 -4.05
CA THR A 40 -4.74 9.97 -3.36
C THR A 40 -4.69 10.41 -1.90
N LEU A 41 -3.54 10.29 -1.24
CA LEU A 41 -3.25 10.65 0.14
C LEU A 41 -1.85 11.33 0.25
N PRO A 42 -1.66 12.52 -0.33
CA PRO A 42 -0.35 13.17 -0.41
C PRO A 42 0.30 13.46 0.96
N ASP A 43 -0.50 13.63 2.01
CA ASP A 43 -0.02 13.97 3.35
C ASP A 43 0.49 12.76 4.15
N GLN A 44 0.25 11.52 3.68
CA GLN A 44 0.68 10.31 4.40
C GLN A 44 2.19 10.01 4.27
N GLY A 45 2.87 10.63 3.31
CA GLY A 45 4.22 10.23 2.94
C GLY A 45 4.23 8.88 2.22
N LEU A 46 5.43 8.36 1.97
CA LEU A 46 5.60 7.10 1.23
C LEU A 46 5.61 5.91 2.19
N LEU A 47 4.95 4.83 1.79
CA LEU A 47 5.03 3.55 2.48
C LEU A 47 6.45 2.98 2.38
N GLN A 48 6.76 2.10 3.34
CA GLN A 48 8.05 1.44 3.45
C GLN A 48 7.87 -0.03 3.85
N LEU A 49 8.87 -0.86 3.50
CA LEU A 49 8.96 -2.24 3.95
C LEU A 49 9.58 -2.30 5.35
N MET A 50 8.93 -3.03 6.26
CA MET A 50 9.38 -3.27 7.62
C MET A 50 9.58 -4.77 7.85
N GLY A 51 10.81 -5.15 8.22
CA GLY A 51 11.18 -6.49 8.59
C GLY A 51 10.97 -6.68 10.09
N LEU A 52 10.25 -7.73 10.47
CA LEU A 52 10.12 -8.19 11.83
C LEU A 52 10.85 -9.53 11.95
N PRO A 53 11.96 -9.58 12.72
CA PRO A 53 12.66 -10.83 12.94
C PRO A 53 11.70 -11.88 13.54
N PRO A 54 11.92 -13.16 13.22
CA PRO A 54 11.03 -14.21 13.69
C PRO A 54 11.08 -14.34 15.22
N CYS A 55 9.94 -14.68 15.83
CA CYS A 55 9.89 -14.98 17.25
C CYS A 55 10.61 -16.29 17.62
N ASN A 56 10.79 -17.19 16.65
CA ASN A 56 11.42 -18.50 16.82
C ASN A 56 12.68 -18.59 15.95
N GLU A 57 13.74 -19.18 16.49
CA GLU A 57 14.97 -19.44 15.73
C GLU A 57 14.70 -20.38 14.54
N GLY A 58 15.28 -20.05 13.38
CA GLY A 58 15.21 -20.88 12.16
C GLY A 58 14.07 -20.55 11.20
N GLU A 59 13.15 -19.66 11.59
CA GLU A 59 12.12 -19.13 10.70
C GLU A 59 12.66 -17.94 9.88
N PRO A 60 12.10 -17.66 8.69
CA PRO A 60 12.45 -16.46 7.94
C PRO A 60 11.94 -15.19 8.64
N GLU A 61 12.55 -14.04 8.29
CA GLU A 61 12.03 -12.73 8.67
C GLU A 61 10.68 -12.47 7.99
N ASN A 62 9.74 -11.90 8.74
CA ASN A 62 8.46 -11.47 8.20
C ASN A 62 8.56 -10.03 7.71
N VAL A 63 8.18 -9.77 6.46
CA VAL A 63 8.18 -8.41 5.90
C VAL A 63 6.75 -7.89 5.79
N TYR A 64 6.53 -6.66 6.25
CA TYR A 64 5.24 -5.99 6.24
C TYR A 64 5.31 -4.67 5.48
N MET A 65 4.16 -4.21 5.00
CA MET A 65 3.96 -2.85 4.54
C MET A 65 3.71 -1.93 5.73
N ALA A 66 4.39 -0.78 5.79
CA ALA A 66 4.21 0.20 6.86
C ALA A 66 4.02 1.61 6.30
N LEU A 67 3.27 2.43 7.04
CA LEU A 67 3.23 3.87 6.88
C LEU A 67 4.61 4.49 7.13
N ALA A 68 4.79 5.74 6.69
CA ALA A 68 6.04 6.48 6.84
C ALA A 68 6.47 6.68 8.31
N ASN A 69 5.51 6.71 9.23
CA ASN A 69 5.74 6.78 10.67
C ASN A 69 6.13 5.43 11.31
N GLY A 70 6.16 4.36 10.51
CA GLY A 70 6.47 3.00 10.96
C GLY A 70 5.29 2.23 11.53
N GLU A 71 4.06 2.74 11.49
CA GLU A 71 2.88 1.94 11.82
C GLU A 71 2.54 0.99 10.67
N TRP A 72 2.19 -0.25 10.98
CA TRP A 72 1.72 -1.22 9.99
C TRP A 72 0.49 -1.97 10.50
N HIS A 73 -0.28 -2.50 9.56
CA HIS A 73 -1.37 -3.43 9.83
C HIS A 73 -1.50 -4.42 8.66
N GLY A 74 -2.15 -5.55 8.90
CA GLY A 74 -2.42 -6.55 7.86
C GLY A 74 -1.44 -7.69 7.88
N ASN A 75 -1.42 -8.44 6.78
CA ASN A 75 -0.68 -9.69 6.66
C ASN A 75 0.80 -9.47 6.26
N VAL A 76 1.61 -10.49 6.53
CA VAL A 76 2.98 -10.58 6.03
C VAL A 76 2.97 -10.65 4.50
N LEU A 77 3.96 -10.04 3.85
CA LEU A 77 4.20 -10.26 2.42
C LEU A 77 4.63 -11.71 2.22
N GLU A 78 3.85 -12.43 1.42
CA GLU A 78 4.14 -13.83 1.07
C GLU A 78 5.53 -13.92 0.42
N PRO A 79 6.50 -14.63 1.03
CA PRO A 79 7.88 -14.68 0.53
C PRO A 79 7.98 -15.18 -0.91
N ASP A 80 7.11 -16.11 -1.31
CA ASP A 80 7.05 -16.68 -2.66
C ASP A 80 6.67 -15.64 -3.74
N SER A 81 6.15 -14.48 -3.34
CA SER A 81 5.86 -13.37 -4.25
C SER A 81 7.10 -12.58 -4.66
N ALA A 82 8.23 -12.71 -3.95
CA ALA A 82 9.40 -11.86 -4.12
C ALA A 82 10.14 -12.06 -5.45
N ASP A 83 9.90 -13.17 -6.15
CA ASP A 83 10.61 -13.57 -7.37
C ASP A 83 9.75 -13.47 -8.66
N ASP A 84 8.48 -13.10 -8.55
CA ASP A 84 7.57 -12.91 -9.70
C ASP A 84 7.01 -11.47 -9.70
N PRO A 85 7.20 -10.69 -10.79
CA PRO A 85 6.78 -9.28 -10.81
C PRO A 85 5.27 -9.06 -10.62
N VAL A 86 4.44 -9.99 -11.10
CA VAL A 86 2.97 -9.89 -10.98
C VAL A 86 2.55 -10.23 -9.56
N LEU A 87 3.09 -11.31 -8.99
CA LEU A 87 2.82 -11.70 -7.60
C LEU A 87 3.34 -10.66 -6.62
N ALA A 88 4.56 -10.13 -6.83
CA ALA A 88 5.14 -9.07 -6.03
C ALA A 88 4.23 -7.84 -5.99
N LEU A 89 3.76 -7.38 -7.15
CA LEU A 89 2.89 -6.22 -7.23
C LEU A 89 1.50 -6.47 -6.62
N MET A 90 0.94 -7.66 -6.80
CA MET A 90 -0.31 -8.05 -6.14
C MET A 90 -0.17 -8.05 -4.62
N ALA A 91 0.86 -8.70 -4.09
CA ALA A 91 1.11 -8.82 -2.65
C ALA A 91 1.35 -7.45 -2.01
N VAL A 92 2.21 -6.62 -2.62
CA VAL A 92 2.49 -5.27 -2.11
C VAL A 92 1.27 -4.36 -2.19
N ALA A 93 0.48 -4.43 -3.26
CA ALA A 93 -0.74 -3.62 -3.39
C ALA A 93 -1.82 -4.01 -2.36
N ASP A 94 -1.96 -5.31 -2.08
CA ASP A 94 -2.93 -5.83 -1.11
C ASP A 94 -2.53 -5.45 0.33
N ALA A 95 -1.27 -5.74 0.71
CA ALA A 95 -0.75 -5.39 2.03
C ALA A 95 -0.76 -3.86 2.27
N ALA A 96 -0.43 -3.06 1.24
CA ALA A 96 -0.52 -1.61 1.33
C ALA A 96 -1.96 -1.14 1.53
N GLN A 97 -2.92 -1.76 0.85
CA GLN A 97 -4.34 -1.45 1.05
C GLN A 97 -4.78 -1.72 2.48
N GLU A 98 -4.46 -2.90 3.02
CA GLU A 98 -4.81 -3.25 4.40
C GLU A 98 -4.16 -2.27 5.38
N THR A 99 -2.86 -2.02 5.23
CA THR A 99 -2.11 -1.09 6.09
C THR A 99 -2.73 0.31 6.08
N VAL A 100 -2.96 0.88 4.91
CA VAL A 100 -3.52 2.24 4.81
C VAL A 100 -4.94 2.26 5.35
N THR A 101 -5.76 1.27 5.02
CA THR A 101 -7.17 1.24 5.44
C THR A 101 -7.30 1.19 6.96
N GLU A 102 -6.49 0.36 7.62
CA GLU A 102 -6.58 0.10 9.05
C GLU A 102 -5.84 1.14 9.89
N CYS A 103 -4.67 1.61 9.44
CA CYS A 103 -3.94 2.64 10.17
C CYS A 103 -4.57 4.04 9.99
N VAL A 104 -5.09 4.36 8.79
CA VAL A 104 -5.67 5.68 8.48
C VAL A 104 -7.19 5.71 8.73
N TRP A 105 -7.81 4.56 9.01
CA TRP A 105 -9.26 4.40 9.21
C TRP A 105 -10.09 4.92 8.04
N GLN A 106 -9.56 4.77 6.83
CA GLN A 106 -10.20 5.20 5.59
C GLN A 106 -9.96 4.16 4.50
N ALA A 107 -11.02 3.68 3.85
CA ALA A 107 -10.89 2.78 2.70
C ALA A 107 -9.98 3.38 1.63
N TRP A 108 -9.01 2.60 1.15
CA TRP A 108 -8.04 3.05 0.16
C TRP A 108 -7.60 1.91 -0.77
N PRO A 109 -7.33 2.20 -2.07
CA PRO A 109 -7.70 3.42 -2.77
C PRO A 109 -9.20 3.47 -3.08
N LEU A 110 -9.78 4.68 -3.13
CA LEU A 110 -11.20 4.86 -3.41
C LEU A 110 -11.51 4.87 -4.91
N CYS A 111 -12.57 4.19 -5.30
CA CYS A 111 -13.15 4.30 -6.64
C CYS A 111 -13.83 5.67 -6.78
N GLY A 112 -13.36 6.49 -7.72
CA GLY A 112 -13.94 7.80 -7.99
C GLY A 112 -15.39 7.79 -8.52
N GLU A 113 -15.90 6.64 -8.98
CA GLU A 113 -17.29 6.51 -9.44
C GLU A 113 -18.23 6.07 -8.30
N HIS A 114 -17.82 5.12 -7.47
CA HIS A 114 -18.69 4.52 -6.47
C HIS A 114 -18.39 4.95 -5.02
N GLY A 115 -17.23 5.56 -4.77
CA GLY A 115 -16.78 5.90 -3.42
C GLY A 115 -16.44 4.69 -2.54
N LEU A 116 -16.22 3.52 -3.15
CA LEU A 116 -15.88 2.26 -2.47
C LEU A 116 -14.37 2.01 -2.53
N GLY A 117 -13.82 1.33 -1.51
CA GLY A 117 -12.45 0.80 -1.58
C GLY A 117 -12.28 -0.15 -2.77
N MET A 118 -11.17 -0.03 -3.48
CA MET A 118 -10.83 -0.87 -4.63
C MET A 118 -9.78 -1.88 -4.26
N HIS A 119 -9.98 -3.14 -4.57
CA HIS A 119 -9.02 -4.21 -4.27
C HIS A 119 -8.09 -4.45 -5.45
N PRO A 120 -6.84 -4.85 -5.23
CA PRO A 120 -5.98 -5.31 -6.31
C PRO A 120 -6.57 -6.59 -6.92
N ARG A 121 -6.56 -6.68 -8.24
CA ARG A 121 -6.99 -7.86 -8.99
C ARG A 121 -6.22 -7.92 -10.30
N GLU A 122 -5.83 -9.12 -10.71
CA GLU A 122 -5.28 -9.34 -12.03
C GLU A 122 -6.36 -9.14 -13.12
N ALA A 123 -6.06 -8.30 -14.10
CA ALA A 123 -6.87 -8.12 -15.29
C ALA A 123 -5.94 -8.07 -16.51
N ASP A 124 -6.22 -8.90 -17.52
CA ASP A 124 -5.44 -9.01 -18.74
C ASP A 124 -3.92 -9.21 -18.50
N GLY A 125 -3.56 -9.97 -17.46
CA GLY A 125 -2.17 -10.24 -17.06
C GLY A 125 -1.48 -9.11 -16.29
N GLN A 126 -2.23 -8.07 -15.87
CA GLN A 126 -1.70 -6.92 -15.15
C GLN A 126 -2.45 -6.68 -13.82
N PRO A 127 -1.74 -6.55 -12.69
CA PRO A 127 -2.33 -6.10 -11.44
C PRO A 127 -2.99 -4.72 -11.58
N SER A 128 -4.28 -4.65 -11.24
CA SER A 128 -5.12 -3.48 -11.44
C SER A 128 -6.05 -3.24 -10.26
N TRP A 129 -6.41 -1.97 -10.03
CA TRP A 129 -7.42 -1.61 -9.04
C TRP A 129 -8.81 -1.94 -9.56
N TRP A 130 -9.51 -2.82 -8.84
CA TRP A 130 -10.85 -3.29 -9.15
C TRP A 130 -11.85 -2.81 -8.11
N CYS A 131 -12.97 -2.28 -8.58
CA CYS A 131 -14.10 -1.93 -7.74
C CYS A 131 -15.19 -3.00 -7.87
N ALA A 132 -15.70 -3.50 -6.75
CA ALA A 132 -16.81 -4.44 -6.72
C ALA A 132 -18.14 -3.85 -7.23
N GLY A 133 -18.24 -2.52 -7.31
CA GLY A 133 -19.50 -1.83 -7.58
C GLY A 133 -20.51 -2.06 -6.46
N GLY A 134 -21.78 -1.89 -6.78
CA GLY A 134 -22.86 -2.14 -5.84
C GLY A 134 -24.22 -2.09 -6.51
N ASN A 135 -25.19 -2.80 -5.94
CA ASN A 135 -26.55 -2.88 -6.49
C ASN A 135 -27.21 -1.51 -6.74
N ARG A 136 -26.79 -0.45 -6.04
CA ARG A 136 -27.28 0.92 -6.21
C ARG A 136 -26.31 1.84 -6.95
N GLN A 137 -25.03 1.46 -7.03
CA GLN A 137 -23.94 2.31 -7.51
C GLN A 137 -23.52 1.96 -8.94
N GLY A 138 -23.73 0.71 -9.39
CA GLY A 138 -23.34 0.24 -10.71
C GLY A 138 -22.60 -1.11 -10.66
N PRO A 139 -22.29 -1.70 -11.83
CA PRO A 139 -21.58 -2.97 -11.89
C PRO A 139 -20.11 -2.85 -11.44
N ALA A 140 -19.51 -3.99 -11.11
CA ALA A 140 -18.08 -4.09 -10.87
C ALA A 140 -17.26 -3.69 -12.10
N HIS A 141 -16.09 -3.09 -11.89
CA HIS A 141 -15.21 -2.68 -12.99
C HIS A 141 -13.73 -2.60 -12.58
N ILE A 142 -12.86 -2.73 -13.56
CA ILE A 142 -11.44 -2.37 -13.44
C ILE A 142 -11.32 -0.86 -13.65
N ARG A 143 -10.61 -0.16 -12.76
CA ARG A 143 -10.34 1.28 -12.91
C ARG A 143 -9.10 1.54 -13.74
N VAL A 144 -7.97 1.02 -13.29
CA VAL A 144 -6.65 1.27 -13.87
C VAL A 144 -5.65 0.27 -13.30
N ALA A 145 -4.52 0.06 -13.99
CA ALA A 145 -3.38 -0.66 -13.47
C ALA A 145 -2.85 -0.02 -12.17
N VAL A 146 -2.27 -0.84 -11.28
CA VAL A 146 -1.59 -0.34 -10.09
C VAL A 146 -0.42 0.56 -10.50
N GLY A 147 -0.32 1.72 -9.86
CA GLY A 147 0.62 2.80 -10.15
C GLY A 147 0.15 3.80 -11.21
N GLY A 148 -1.12 3.74 -11.63
CA GLY A 148 -1.73 4.58 -12.67
C GLY A 148 -2.92 5.45 -12.21
N LEU A 149 -3.18 5.61 -10.91
CA LEU A 149 -4.28 6.45 -10.43
C LEU A 149 -4.12 7.94 -10.77
N ASP A 150 -2.89 8.39 -11.02
CA ASP A 150 -2.58 9.73 -11.51
C ASP A 150 -3.28 10.06 -12.84
N SER A 151 -3.40 9.08 -13.73
CA SER A 151 -4.08 9.23 -15.03
C SER A 151 -5.59 9.53 -14.90
N LEU A 152 -6.18 9.19 -13.75
CA LEU A 152 -7.59 9.45 -13.45
C LEU A 152 -7.83 10.86 -12.87
N VAL A 153 -6.78 11.53 -12.39
CA VAL A 153 -6.86 12.89 -11.89
C VAL A 153 -6.95 13.85 -13.08
N ARG A 154 -8.15 14.38 -13.32
CA ARG A 154 -8.33 15.40 -14.37
C ARG A 154 -7.38 16.58 -14.13
N PRO A 155 -6.69 17.10 -15.18
CA PRO A 155 -5.97 18.35 -15.05
C PRO A 155 -6.94 19.44 -14.59
N ARG A 156 -6.62 20.15 -13.51
CA ARG A 156 -7.33 21.38 -13.14
C ARG A 156 -7.23 22.33 -14.33
N ARG A 157 -8.31 22.51 -15.11
CA ARG A 157 -8.34 23.46 -16.22
C ARG A 157 -7.99 24.84 -15.66
N PRO A 158 -6.96 25.53 -16.17
CA PRO A 158 -6.72 26.91 -15.78
C PRO A 158 -7.95 27.73 -16.19
N HIS A 159 -8.50 28.46 -15.21
CA HIS A 159 -9.63 29.35 -15.39
C HIS A 159 -9.29 30.40 -16.45
N ARG A 160 -9.73 30.18 -17.70
CA ARG A 160 -9.56 31.14 -18.80
C ARG A 160 -10.32 32.42 -18.43
N LYS A 161 -9.60 33.43 -17.94
CA LYS A 161 -10.13 34.79 -17.79
C LYS A 161 -10.59 35.24 -19.19
N ARG A 162 -11.91 35.34 -19.39
CA ARG A 162 -12.48 36.15 -20.46
C ARG A 162 -12.17 37.61 -20.12
N ARG A 163 -11.20 38.20 -20.81
CA ARG A 163 -11.12 39.64 -21.05
C ARG A 163 -11.27 39.72 -22.57
N GLY A 164 -12.42 40.08 -23.11
CA GLY A 164 -13.10 41.35 -22.86
C GLY A 164 -12.63 42.26 -23.99
N GLU A 165 -13.39 42.26 -25.08
CA GLU A 165 -13.24 43.15 -26.24
C GLU A 165 -13.24 44.61 -25.77
N GLY A 166 -12.38 45.41 -26.41
CA GLY A 166 -12.28 46.85 -26.28
C GLY A 166 -11.36 47.35 -27.38
#